data_AF-A0A2E2TL81-F1
#
_entry.id   AF-A0A2E2TL81-F1
#
_cell.length_a   1.000
_cell.length_b   1.000
_cell.length_c   1.000
_cell.angle_alpha   90.00
_cell.angle_beta   90.00
_cell.angle_gamma   90.00
#
_symmetry.space_group_name_H-M   'P 1'
#
loop_
_entity.id
_entity.type
_entity.pdbx_description
1 polymer ?
#
loop_
_entity_poly.entity_id
_entity_poly.type
_entity_poly.pdbx_seq_one_letter_code
_entity_poly.pdbx_strand_id
1 'polypeptide(L)'
;MTNKYERIIKTALQNYSDHALRPGRPDGFFTNFRHSFCETKDITILKNAVENKTENIAKNLIEKRLANFPQNNHSFNAYLLDQLIENFPEENWETHNQRAIIYYDSANNKTAKHPYLYRGSFEKPDVVFNNGFKSNKTSTKIEDYADPRSLSIGLSTTKLKAVARNYATQVHGGRIKDAPLTVTYGYIYQIDPVGLPEKIAIDIISTWKIRSKLKISSFFSQFINDAKRKQEVNFIGSIPAQHITGYYSAESPNIFVNNANYTPVKKDAPQLKQKYENKSTNNA
;
A
#
# COMPACT_ATOMS: atom_id res chain seq x y z
N MET A 1 35.11 4.55 18.31
CA MET A 1 34.38 4.59 17.02
C MET A 1 32.92 4.90 17.33
N THR A 2 32.40 5.99 16.79
CA THR A 2 30.98 6.34 16.88
C THR A 2 30.18 5.35 16.03
N ASN A 3 29.20 4.65 16.62
CA ASN A 3 28.37 3.75 15.84
C ASN A 3 27.49 4.55 14.86
N LYS A 4 27.17 3.96 13.71
CA LYS A 4 26.42 4.65 12.64
C LYS A 4 25.04 5.17 13.07
N TYR A 5 24.42 4.53 14.07
CA TYR A 5 23.09 4.89 14.58
C TYR A 5 23.08 6.14 15.46
N GLU A 6 24.19 6.44 16.13
CA GLU A 6 24.31 7.65 16.95
C GLU A 6 24.12 8.92 16.10
N ARG A 7 24.69 8.94 14.89
CA ARG A 7 24.52 10.04 13.93
C ARG A 7 23.06 10.12 13.43
N ILE A 8 22.42 8.99 13.19
CA ILE A 8 21.02 8.93 12.75
C ILE A 8 20.08 9.49 13.83
N ILE A 9 20.30 9.12 15.10
CA ILE A 9 19.50 9.65 16.21
C ILE A 9 19.64 11.17 16.32
N LYS A 10 20.87 11.72 16.21
CA LYS A 10 21.11 13.17 16.25
C LYS A 10 20.39 13.89 15.10
N THR A 11 20.47 13.35 13.88
CA THR A 11 19.80 13.92 12.69
C THR A 11 18.29 13.87 12.83
N ALA A 12 17.74 12.76 13.30
CA ALA A 12 16.32 12.61 13.57
C ALA A 12 15.81 13.57 14.66
N LEU A 13 16.62 13.84 15.68
CA LEU A 13 16.29 14.79 16.74
C LEU A 13 16.24 16.22 16.21
N GLN A 14 17.21 16.59 15.36
CA GLN A 14 17.22 17.88 14.70
C GLN A 14 15.97 18.06 13.82
N ASN A 15 15.68 17.09 12.95
CA ASN A 15 14.49 17.13 12.10
C ASN A 15 13.19 17.19 12.90
N TYR A 16 13.13 16.53 14.06
CA TYR A 16 12.01 16.60 14.98
C TYR A 16 11.86 17.99 15.64
N SER A 17 12.98 18.60 16.04
CA SER A 17 13.01 19.95 16.59
C SER A 17 12.58 21.01 15.57
N ASP A 18 13.01 20.85 14.32
CA ASP A 18 12.77 21.82 13.24
C ASP A 18 11.41 21.62 12.55
N HIS A 19 10.63 20.62 12.96
CA HIS A 19 9.39 20.21 12.29
C HIS A 19 9.59 19.99 10.79
N ALA A 20 10.71 19.37 10.40
CA ALA A 20 11.08 19.22 9.01
C ALA A 20 9.96 18.54 8.20
N LEU A 21 9.72 19.03 6.98
CA LEU A 21 8.73 18.45 6.07
C LEU A 21 9.05 16.98 5.79
N ARG A 22 8.01 16.14 5.85
CA ARG A 22 8.14 14.69 5.63
C ARG A 22 7.54 14.27 4.30
N PRO A 23 8.21 13.40 3.52
CA PRO A 23 7.67 12.89 2.25
C PRO A 23 6.27 12.27 2.44
N GLY A 24 5.30 12.73 1.63
CA GLY A 24 3.94 12.20 1.62
C GLY A 24 3.06 12.64 2.81
N ARG A 25 3.53 13.55 3.67
CA ARG A 25 2.74 14.10 4.79
C ARG A 25 2.71 15.62 4.70
N PRO A 26 1.76 16.20 3.92
CA PRO A 26 1.67 17.65 3.80
C PRO A 26 1.31 18.28 5.15
N ASP A 27 1.94 19.42 5.45
CA ASP A 27 1.60 20.21 6.62
C ASP A 27 0.18 20.78 6.50
N GLY A 28 -0.58 20.62 7.57
CA GLY A 28 -1.86 21.29 7.75
C GLY A 28 -1.70 22.52 8.65
N PHE A 29 -2.69 23.40 8.61
CA PHE A 29 -2.70 24.66 9.38
C PHE A 29 -2.50 24.48 10.91
N PHE A 30 -2.87 23.31 11.46
CA PHE A 30 -2.73 22.99 12.89
C PHE A 30 -1.50 22.15 13.22
N THR A 31 -0.68 21.79 12.23
CA THR A 31 0.42 20.84 12.42
C THR A 31 1.52 21.40 13.33
N ASN A 32 1.89 22.66 13.13
CA ASN A 32 2.94 23.31 13.92
C ASN A 32 2.48 23.63 15.36
N PHE A 33 1.19 23.91 15.56
CA PHE A 33 0.63 24.23 16.87
C PHE A 33 0.40 23.00 17.77
N ARG A 34 0.10 21.82 17.20
CA ARG A 34 -0.24 20.61 17.97
C ARG A 34 0.96 19.72 18.29
N HIS A 35 2.14 20.06 17.77
CA HIS A 35 3.33 19.21 17.83
C HIS A 35 4.59 19.95 18.28
N SER A 36 4.46 20.99 19.13
CA SER A 36 5.62 21.68 19.72
C SER A 36 6.67 20.67 20.20
N PHE A 37 7.91 20.87 19.79
CA PHE A 37 9.02 20.00 20.17
C PHE A 37 9.11 19.87 21.69
N CYS A 38 9.26 18.64 22.16
CA CYS A 38 9.59 18.34 23.54
C CYS A 38 10.58 17.17 23.51
N GLU A 39 11.82 17.43 23.90
CA GLU A 39 12.78 16.35 24.17
C GLU A 39 12.37 15.68 25.48
N THR A 40 11.63 14.59 25.35
CA THR A 40 11.15 13.82 26.49
C THR A 40 12.28 12.99 27.07
N LYS A 41 12.21 12.68 28.38
CA LYS A 41 13.24 11.91 29.09
C LYS A 41 13.59 10.58 28.42
N ASP A 42 12.63 9.93 27.77
CA ASP A 42 12.84 8.67 27.04
C ASP A 42 13.68 8.83 25.76
N ILE A 43 13.67 10.00 25.11
CA ILE A 43 14.54 10.29 23.96
C ILE A 43 15.99 10.40 24.44
N THR A 44 16.22 11.13 25.53
CA THR A 44 17.55 11.25 26.15
C THR A 44 18.07 9.90 26.64
N ILE A 45 17.20 9.06 27.23
CA ILE A 45 17.57 7.69 27.63
C ILE A 45 18.01 6.87 26.42
N LEU A 46 17.30 6.93 25.28
CA LEU A 46 17.72 6.23 24.06
C LEU A 46 19.07 6.73 23.57
N LYS A 47 19.25 8.05 23.47
CA LYS A 47 20.49 8.67 22.99
C LYS A 47 21.70 8.17 23.80
N ASN A 48 21.60 8.27 25.13
CA ASN A 48 22.66 7.83 26.03
C ASN A 48 22.86 6.30 25.98
N ALA A 49 21.79 5.53 25.79
CA ALA A 49 21.88 4.08 25.70
C ALA A 49 22.53 3.60 24.39
N VAL A 50 22.44 4.39 23.31
CA VAL A 50 23.07 4.09 22.01
C VAL A 50 24.50 4.62 21.95
N GLU A 51 24.79 5.74 22.63
CA GLU A 51 26.14 6.27 22.76
C GLU A 51 27.10 5.19 23.31
N ASN A 52 28.24 5.02 22.62
CA ASN A 52 29.29 4.07 22.98
C ASN A 52 28.89 2.58 22.98
N LYS A 53 27.77 2.20 22.34
CA LYS A 53 27.44 0.79 22.09
C LYS A 53 27.91 0.29 20.74
N THR A 54 28.06 -1.02 20.62
CA THR A 54 28.29 -1.70 19.33
C THR A 54 27.06 -1.53 18.44
N GLU A 55 27.24 -1.61 17.12
CA GLU A 55 26.16 -1.43 16.15
C GLU A 55 24.99 -2.40 16.39
N ASN A 56 25.29 -3.67 16.70
CA ASN A 56 24.24 -4.66 16.96
C ASN A 56 23.40 -4.33 18.20
N ILE A 57 24.04 -3.85 19.28
CA ILE A 57 23.33 -3.44 20.50
C ILE A 57 22.51 -2.17 20.23
N ALA A 58 23.09 -1.18 19.54
CA ALA A 58 22.41 0.05 19.17
C ALA A 58 21.17 -0.23 18.30
N LYS A 59 21.30 -1.11 17.30
CA LYS A 59 20.19 -1.58 16.46
C LYS A 59 19.05 -2.17 17.30
N ASN A 60 19.36 -3.12 18.18
CA ASN A 60 18.37 -3.78 19.03
C ASN A 60 17.63 -2.79 19.95
N LEU A 61 18.32 -1.77 20.49
CA LEU A 61 17.70 -0.73 21.30
C LEU A 61 16.72 0.13 20.49
N ILE A 62 17.10 0.47 19.26
CA ILE A 62 16.26 1.24 18.32
C ILE A 62 15.03 0.43 17.90
N GLU A 63 15.21 -0.84 17.52
CA GLU A 63 14.10 -1.74 17.18
C GLU A 63 13.11 -1.86 18.35
N LYS A 64 13.63 -2.04 19.58
CA LYS A 64 12.82 -2.09 20.80
C LYS A 64 12.05 -0.79 21.02
N ARG A 65 12.65 0.38 20.75
CA ARG A 65 11.94 1.66 20.84
C ARG A 65 10.84 1.77 19.78
N LEU A 66 11.15 1.49 18.53
CA LEU A 66 10.20 1.62 17.41
C LEU A 66 9.03 0.65 17.53
N ALA A 67 9.23 -0.51 18.17
CA ALA A 67 8.14 -1.46 18.47
C ALA A 67 7.20 -0.97 19.58
N ASN A 68 7.72 -0.27 20.59
CA ASN A 68 6.96 0.07 21.81
C ASN A 68 6.28 1.44 21.78
N PHE A 69 6.71 2.35 20.91
CA PHE A 69 6.25 3.74 20.93
C PHE A 69 5.59 4.15 19.60
N PRO A 70 4.42 4.81 19.64
CA PRO A 70 3.66 5.15 18.45
C PRO A 70 4.38 6.15 17.53
N GLN A 71 4.13 6.01 16.22
CA GLN A 71 4.67 6.87 15.16
C GLN A 71 3.60 7.84 14.67
N ASN A 72 3.44 8.95 15.39
CA ASN A 72 2.64 10.08 14.93
C ASN A 72 3.39 10.84 13.83
N ASN A 73 2.70 11.71 13.07
CA ASN A 73 3.33 12.43 11.94
C ASN A 73 4.57 13.21 12.34
N HIS A 74 4.56 13.79 13.53
CA HIS A 74 5.64 14.65 14.00
C HIS A 74 6.20 14.13 15.32
N SER A 75 6.19 12.81 15.57
CA SER A 75 6.94 12.28 16.71
C SER A 75 8.39 12.01 16.32
N PHE A 76 9.32 12.14 17.29
CA PHE A 76 10.72 11.78 17.11
C PHE A 76 10.90 10.42 16.42
N ASN A 77 10.14 9.39 16.82
CA ASN A 77 10.24 8.05 16.24
C ASN A 77 9.94 8.01 14.74
N ALA A 78 9.08 8.92 14.27
CA ALA A 78 8.72 8.96 12.87
C ALA A 78 9.82 9.62 12.03
N TYR A 79 10.54 10.60 12.57
CA TYR A 79 11.76 11.15 11.96
C TYR A 79 12.93 10.15 12.04
N LEU A 80 13.07 9.47 13.17
CA LEU A 80 14.08 8.42 13.37
C LEU A 80 13.92 7.32 12.32
N LEU A 81 12.68 6.86 12.12
CA LEU A 81 12.40 5.82 11.14
C LEU A 81 12.68 6.26 9.70
N ASP A 82 12.32 7.50 9.33
CA ASP A 82 12.60 8.01 7.98
C ASP A 82 14.11 8.02 7.72
N GLN A 83 14.90 8.48 8.69
CA GLN A 83 16.36 8.50 8.57
C GLN A 83 16.97 7.09 8.48
N LEU A 84 16.42 6.12 9.21
CA LEU A 84 16.88 4.72 9.13
C LEU A 84 16.56 4.07 7.78
N ILE A 85 15.36 4.29 7.23
CA ILE A 85 14.95 3.78 5.91
C ILE A 85 15.80 4.40 4.80
N GLU A 86 16.04 5.71 4.89
CA GLU A 86 16.82 6.45 3.89
C GLU A 86 18.30 6.03 3.88
N ASN A 87 18.90 5.86 5.06
CA ASN A 87 20.34 5.62 5.17
C ASN A 87 20.73 4.13 5.20
N PHE A 88 19.83 3.23 5.62
CA PHE A 88 20.09 1.79 5.74
C PHE A 88 18.94 0.93 5.17
N PRO A 89 18.57 1.11 3.89
CA PRO A 89 17.43 0.41 3.28
C PRO A 89 17.58 -1.13 3.28
N GLU A 90 18.80 -1.65 3.30
CA GLU A 90 19.11 -3.09 3.35
C GLU A 90 18.71 -3.75 4.68
N GLU A 91 18.50 -2.97 5.73
CA GLU A 91 18.21 -3.46 7.07
C GLU A 91 16.71 -3.65 7.35
N ASN A 92 15.85 -3.43 6.36
CA ASN A 92 14.39 -3.62 6.41
C ASN A 92 13.67 -2.79 7.49
N TRP A 93 14.13 -1.55 7.72
CA TRP A 93 13.54 -0.65 8.72
C TRP A 93 12.07 -0.31 8.44
N GLU A 94 11.61 -0.37 7.18
CA GLU A 94 10.23 -0.17 6.77
C GLU A 94 9.24 -1.13 7.46
N THR A 95 9.73 -2.25 7.99
CA THR A 95 8.93 -3.15 8.83
C THR A 95 8.43 -2.49 10.12
N HIS A 96 9.07 -1.42 10.57
CA HIS A 96 8.62 -0.60 11.69
C HIS A 96 7.70 0.55 11.27
N ASN A 97 7.46 0.79 9.97
CA ASN A 97 6.61 1.90 9.53
C ASN A 97 5.14 1.51 9.60
N GLN A 98 4.45 1.96 10.64
CA GLN A 98 3.01 1.71 10.84
C GLN A 98 2.12 2.31 9.73
N ARG A 99 2.69 3.16 8.86
CA ARG A 99 2.02 3.81 7.75
C ARG A 99 2.63 3.45 6.40
N ALA A 100 3.52 2.44 6.36
CA ALA A 100 4.04 1.89 5.11
C ALA A 100 2.90 1.63 4.13
N ILE A 101 3.15 1.90 2.86
CA ILE A 101 2.25 1.61 1.74
C ILE A 101 3.05 0.74 0.79
N ILE A 102 2.55 -0.45 0.51
CA ILE A 102 3.13 -1.33 -0.50
C ILE A 102 2.30 -1.19 -1.76
N TYR A 103 2.95 -0.68 -2.80
CA TYR A 103 2.34 -0.60 -4.11
C TYR A 103 2.39 -1.98 -4.77
N TYR A 104 1.34 -2.28 -5.52
CA TYR A 104 1.23 -3.49 -6.31
C TYR A 104 2.17 -3.38 -7.51
N ASP A 105 3.07 -4.36 -7.64
CA ASP A 105 4.08 -4.41 -8.68
C ASP A 105 3.46 -4.81 -10.03
N SER A 106 3.00 -3.82 -10.79
CA SER A 106 2.44 -4.04 -12.13
C SER A 106 3.48 -4.53 -13.14
N ALA A 107 4.77 -4.22 -12.95
CA ALA A 107 5.82 -4.50 -13.91
C ALA A 107 6.25 -5.97 -13.91
N ASN A 108 6.27 -6.63 -12.75
CA ASN A 108 6.76 -8.01 -12.59
C ASN A 108 5.64 -9.07 -12.51
N ASN A 109 4.36 -8.69 -12.57
CA ASN A 109 3.24 -9.64 -12.38
C ASN A 109 3.00 -10.64 -13.53
N LYS A 110 3.75 -10.60 -14.66
CA LYS A 110 3.60 -11.61 -15.73
C LYS A 110 4.12 -13.01 -15.35
N THR A 111 5.02 -13.11 -14.36
CA THR A 111 5.49 -14.39 -13.79
C THR A 111 4.74 -14.76 -12.50
N ALA A 112 3.84 -13.89 -12.04
CA ALA A 112 3.08 -14.10 -10.82
C ALA A 112 1.82 -14.95 -11.08
N LYS A 113 1.34 -15.59 -10.02
CA LYS A 113 0.12 -16.40 -9.99
C LYS A 113 -1.16 -15.66 -10.48
N HIS A 114 -1.14 -14.33 -10.54
CA HIS A 114 -2.27 -13.48 -10.90
C HIS A 114 -1.85 -12.34 -11.84
N PRO A 115 -1.81 -12.56 -13.17
CA PRO A 115 -1.35 -11.55 -14.14
C PRO A 115 -2.36 -10.41 -14.36
N TYR A 116 -3.61 -10.59 -13.94
CA TYR A 116 -4.69 -9.61 -14.10
C TYR A 116 -5.36 -9.31 -12.76
N LEU A 117 -5.93 -8.11 -12.68
CA LEU A 117 -6.84 -7.71 -11.61
C LEU A 117 -8.29 -7.72 -12.13
N TYR A 118 -9.24 -7.89 -11.21
CA TYR A 118 -10.65 -7.99 -11.52
C TYR A 118 -11.47 -6.98 -10.71
N ARG A 119 -12.53 -6.46 -11.31
CA ARG A 119 -13.49 -5.55 -10.66
C ARG A 119 -14.91 -5.96 -11.00
N GLY A 120 -15.73 -6.22 -9.99
CA GLY A 120 -17.17 -6.38 -10.16
C GLY A 120 -17.84 -5.00 -10.21
N SER A 121 -18.71 -4.78 -11.20
CA SER A 121 -19.46 -3.52 -11.33
C SER A 121 -20.78 -3.74 -12.05
N PHE A 122 -21.77 -2.88 -11.77
CA PHE A 122 -23.02 -2.79 -12.52
C PHE A 122 -22.96 -1.75 -13.65
N GLU A 123 -21.85 -0.99 -13.74
CA GLU A 123 -21.59 -0.13 -14.89
C GLU A 123 -21.48 -0.96 -16.16
N LYS A 124 -22.10 -0.48 -17.24
CA LYS A 124 -22.19 -1.21 -18.50
C LYS A 124 -20.87 -1.20 -19.28
N PRO A 125 -20.57 -2.24 -20.07
CA PRO A 125 -19.29 -2.36 -20.78
C PRO A 125 -19.01 -1.23 -21.76
N ASP A 126 -20.02 -0.72 -22.46
CA ASP A 126 -19.91 0.44 -23.36
C ASP A 126 -19.42 1.70 -22.64
N VAL A 127 -19.90 1.93 -21.41
CA VAL A 127 -19.45 3.07 -20.60
C VAL A 127 -18.02 2.85 -20.13
N VAL A 128 -17.71 1.66 -19.62
CA VAL A 128 -16.41 1.32 -19.03
C VAL A 128 -15.31 1.25 -20.09
N PHE A 129 -15.59 0.71 -21.27
CA PHE A 129 -14.64 0.60 -22.38
C PHE A 129 -14.33 1.95 -23.04
N ASN A 130 -15.15 2.96 -22.83
CA ASN A 130 -14.89 4.32 -23.31
C ASN A 130 -14.23 5.20 -22.24
N ASN A 131 -14.67 5.11 -20.98
CA ASN A 131 -14.29 6.06 -19.94
C ASN A 131 -13.34 5.50 -18.88
N GLY A 132 -13.16 4.18 -18.84
CA GLY A 132 -12.49 3.50 -17.75
C GLY A 132 -13.28 3.58 -16.45
N PHE A 133 -12.59 3.46 -15.32
CA PHE A 133 -13.14 3.67 -13.99
C PHE A 133 -12.56 4.92 -13.36
N LYS A 134 -13.39 5.66 -12.61
CA LYS A 134 -12.97 6.81 -11.81
C LYS A 134 -13.45 6.62 -10.37
N SER A 135 -12.59 6.93 -9.41
CA SER A 135 -13.00 6.91 -8.01
C SER A 135 -14.00 8.01 -7.73
N ASN A 136 -15.03 7.69 -6.95
CA ASN A 136 -16.06 8.65 -6.55
C ASN A 136 -15.54 9.67 -5.52
N LYS A 137 -14.50 9.32 -4.77
CA LYS A 137 -13.87 10.24 -3.79
C LYS A 137 -12.36 10.08 -3.80
N THR A 138 -11.69 11.21 -3.73
CA THR A 138 -10.23 11.30 -3.57
C THR A 138 -9.87 11.75 -2.18
N SER A 139 -8.73 11.29 -1.67
CA SER A 139 -8.14 11.81 -0.43
C SER A 139 -6.76 12.41 -0.73
N THR A 140 -6.40 13.43 0.04
CA THR A 140 -5.03 13.96 0.07
C THR A 140 -4.08 13.10 0.91
N LYS A 141 -4.60 12.12 1.65
CA LYS A 141 -3.83 11.20 2.49
C LYS A 141 -3.76 9.83 1.84
N ILE A 142 -2.55 9.36 1.56
CA ILE A 142 -2.31 8.05 0.95
C ILE A 142 -2.81 6.89 1.85
N GLU A 143 -2.77 7.07 3.17
CA GLU A 143 -3.21 6.05 4.11
C GLU A 143 -4.70 5.72 4.00
N ASP A 144 -5.52 6.67 3.54
CA ASP A 144 -6.95 6.46 3.37
C ASP A 144 -7.24 5.45 2.25
N TYR A 145 -6.37 5.37 1.23
CA TYR A 145 -6.45 4.38 0.15
C TYR A 145 -6.02 2.98 0.60
N ALA A 146 -5.27 2.87 1.71
CA ALA A 146 -4.86 1.61 2.30
C ALA A 146 -5.74 1.17 3.48
N ASP A 147 -6.69 2.01 3.92
CA ASP A 147 -7.62 1.70 5.00
C ASP A 147 -8.82 0.90 4.45
N PRO A 148 -9.02 -0.35 4.87
CA PRO A 148 -10.12 -1.19 4.40
C PRO A 148 -11.49 -0.68 4.86
N ARG A 149 -11.54 0.29 5.78
CA ARG A 149 -12.78 0.96 6.22
C ARG A 149 -13.19 2.10 5.31
N SER A 150 -12.28 2.61 4.47
CA SER A 150 -12.53 3.71 3.54
C SER A 150 -13.21 3.21 2.26
N LEU A 151 -14.44 2.69 2.39
CA LEU A 151 -15.19 2.03 1.30
C LEU A 151 -15.48 2.90 0.07
N SER A 152 -15.23 4.21 0.15
CA SER A 152 -15.51 5.17 -0.93
C SER A 152 -14.28 5.83 -1.55
N ILE A 153 -13.07 5.55 -1.01
CA ILE A 153 -11.82 6.19 -1.45
C ILE A 153 -11.02 5.20 -2.31
N GLY A 154 -10.71 5.63 -3.54
CA GLY A 154 -10.01 4.80 -4.51
C GLY A 154 -10.95 3.90 -5.33
N LEU A 155 -10.34 2.98 -6.06
CA LEU A 155 -10.99 2.00 -6.92
C LEU A 155 -10.55 0.60 -6.52
N SER A 156 -11.41 -0.07 -5.75
CA SER A 156 -11.17 -1.43 -5.29
C SER A 156 -11.18 -2.42 -6.45
N THR A 157 -10.12 -3.22 -6.55
CA THR A 157 -9.97 -4.36 -7.46
C THR A 157 -9.45 -5.56 -6.69
N THR A 158 -9.50 -6.75 -7.28
CA THR A 158 -9.07 -7.99 -6.64
C THR A 158 -8.24 -8.86 -7.57
N LYS A 159 -7.29 -9.62 -7.02
CA LYS A 159 -6.53 -10.64 -7.76
C LYS A 159 -7.38 -11.88 -8.11
N LEU A 160 -8.59 -12.00 -7.57
CA LEU A 160 -9.45 -13.19 -7.67
C LEU A 160 -10.77 -12.89 -8.40
N LYS A 161 -10.98 -13.49 -9.59
CA LYS A 161 -12.22 -13.36 -10.37
C LYS A 161 -13.48 -13.71 -9.57
N ALA A 162 -13.41 -14.76 -8.75
CA ALA A 162 -14.54 -15.20 -7.91
C ALA A 162 -14.96 -14.15 -6.87
N VAL A 163 -14.00 -13.40 -6.31
CA VAL A 163 -14.30 -12.30 -5.39
C VAL A 163 -14.99 -11.16 -6.13
N ALA A 164 -14.52 -10.81 -7.32
CA ALA A 164 -15.13 -9.76 -8.14
C ALA A 164 -16.60 -10.08 -8.49
N ARG A 165 -16.94 -11.36 -8.72
CA ARG A 165 -18.33 -11.80 -8.96
C ARG A 165 -19.26 -11.41 -7.81
N ASN A 166 -18.82 -11.53 -6.56
CA ASN A 166 -19.65 -11.17 -5.40
C ASN A 166 -20.03 -9.68 -5.39
N TYR A 167 -19.23 -8.81 -6.00
CA TYR A 167 -19.51 -7.38 -6.13
C TYR A 167 -20.31 -7.03 -7.39
N ALA A 168 -20.44 -7.98 -8.32
CA ALA A 168 -21.25 -7.87 -9.52
C ALA A 168 -22.58 -8.65 -9.40
N THR A 169 -22.95 -9.10 -8.21
CA THR A 169 -24.22 -9.82 -7.96
C THR A 169 -24.95 -9.16 -6.81
N GLN A 170 -26.20 -8.77 -7.01
CA GLN A 170 -27.08 -8.25 -5.97
C GLN A 170 -28.29 -9.17 -5.82
N VAL A 171 -28.61 -9.55 -4.58
CA VAL A 171 -29.81 -10.32 -4.27
C VAL A 171 -30.80 -9.37 -3.61
N HIS A 172 -31.94 -9.16 -4.24
CA HIS A 172 -33.03 -8.36 -3.70
C HIS A 172 -34.07 -9.29 -3.08
N GLY A 173 -34.21 -9.19 -1.76
CA GLY A 173 -35.37 -9.74 -1.05
C GLY A 173 -36.60 -8.92 -1.36
N GLY A 174 -37.69 -9.57 -1.76
CA GLY A 174 -38.98 -8.90 -1.80
C GLY A 174 -39.37 -8.46 -0.38
N ARG A 175 -39.88 -7.24 -0.23
CA ARG A 175 -40.33 -6.69 1.07
C ARG A 175 -41.56 -7.42 1.64
N ILE A 176 -42.08 -8.42 0.93
CA ILE A 176 -43.25 -9.21 1.25
C ILE A 176 -42.78 -10.64 1.49
N LYS A 177 -43.34 -11.28 2.52
CA LYS A 177 -42.89 -12.57 3.09
C LYS A 177 -42.81 -13.74 2.09
N ASP A 178 -43.38 -13.59 0.89
CA ASP A 178 -43.47 -14.63 -0.14
C ASP A 178 -43.03 -14.15 -1.55
N ALA A 179 -42.44 -12.96 -1.66
CA ALA A 179 -41.98 -12.46 -2.95
C ALA A 179 -40.66 -13.17 -3.37
N PRO A 180 -40.55 -13.61 -4.64
CA PRO A 180 -39.37 -14.34 -5.11
C PRO A 180 -38.11 -13.47 -4.98
N LEU A 181 -37.01 -14.11 -4.57
CA LEU A 181 -35.70 -13.48 -4.58
C LEU A 181 -35.33 -13.13 -6.03
N THR A 182 -35.07 -11.86 -6.30
CA THR A 182 -34.58 -11.42 -7.60
C THR A 182 -33.08 -11.20 -7.51
N VAL A 183 -32.34 -11.76 -8.48
CA VAL A 183 -30.88 -11.62 -8.55
C VAL A 183 -30.54 -10.75 -9.75
N THR A 184 -29.88 -9.62 -9.48
CA THR A 184 -29.36 -8.73 -10.51
C THR A 184 -27.88 -9.04 -10.72
N TYR A 185 -27.51 -9.32 -11.97
CA TYR A 185 -26.14 -9.59 -12.38
C TYR A 185 -25.56 -8.39 -13.13
N GLY A 186 -24.35 -8.00 -12.77
CA GLY A 186 -23.52 -7.04 -13.47
C GLY A 186 -22.38 -7.73 -14.23
N TYR A 187 -21.23 -7.08 -14.23
CA TYR A 187 -20.07 -7.45 -15.04
C TYR A 187 -18.81 -7.58 -14.20
N ILE A 188 -17.96 -8.52 -14.58
CA ILE A 188 -16.65 -8.73 -13.99
C ILE A 188 -15.60 -8.26 -14.99
N TYR A 189 -15.05 -7.08 -14.79
CA TYR A 189 -14.04 -6.49 -15.65
C TYR A 189 -12.66 -7.06 -15.33
N GLN A 190 -11.90 -7.35 -16.37
CA GLN A 190 -10.50 -7.78 -16.27
C GLN A 190 -9.60 -6.60 -16.64
N ILE A 191 -8.59 -6.36 -15.82
CA ILE A 191 -7.70 -5.20 -15.90
C ILE A 191 -6.27 -5.71 -16.03
N ASP A 192 -5.57 -5.23 -17.06
CA ASP A 192 -4.12 -5.40 -17.18
C ASP A 192 -3.43 -4.24 -16.45
N PRO A 193 -2.80 -4.50 -15.30
CA PRO A 193 -2.11 -3.45 -14.55
C PRO A 193 -0.81 -3.00 -15.23
N VAL A 194 -0.29 -3.73 -16.22
CA VAL A 194 0.99 -3.44 -16.88
C VAL A 194 0.93 -2.08 -17.59
N GLY A 195 1.99 -1.28 -17.40
CA GLY A 195 2.13 0.06 -18.00
C GLY A 195 1.28 1.14 -17.35
N LEU A 196 0.52 0.83 -16.29
CA LEU A 196 -0.01 1.86 -15.40
C LEU A 196 1.15 2.56 -14.66
N PRO A 197 1.01 3.87 -14.36
CA PRO A 197 2.00 4.61 -13.60
C PRO A 197 2.44 3.89 -12.32
N GLU A 198 3.72 4.00 -11.98
CA GLU A 198 4.22 3.51 -10.71
C GLU A 198 3.49 4.22 -9.56
N LYS A 199 3.18 3.48 -8.49
CA LYS A 199 2.57 4.01 -7.25
C LYS A 199 1.10 4.48 -7.34
N ILE A 200 0.29 3.93 -8.25
CA ILE A 200 -1.17 4.18 -8.25
C ILE A 200 -2.01 3.02 -7.75
N ALA A 201 -1.42 1.84 -7.58
CA ALA A 201 -2.10 0.62 -7.15
C ALA A 201 -1.52 0.17 -5.81
N ILE A 202 -2.32 0.10 -4.75
CA ILE A 202 -1.88 -0.29 -3.41
C ILE A 202 -2.28 -1.73 -3.15
N ASP A 203 -1.31 -2.59 -2.85
CA ASP A 203 -1.57 -3.96 -2.40
C ASP A 203 -1.97 -3.94 -0.92
N ILE A 204 -3.26 -4.12 -0.66
CA ILE A 204 -3.84 -4.01 0.68
C ILE A 204 -3.26 -5.10 1.58
N ILE A 205 -3.20 -6.36 1.13
CA ILE A 205 -2.66 -7.44 1.97
C ILE A 205 -1.20 -7.18 2.32
N SER A 206 -0.37 -6.85 1.33
CA SER A 206 1.07 -6.66 1.55
C SER A 206 1.32 -5.45 2.46
N THR A 207 0.58 -4.36 2.25
CA THR A 207 0.57 -3.19 3.13
C THR A 207 0.20 -3.58 4.56
N TRP A 208 -0.89 -4.32 4.74
CA TRP A 208 -1.37 -4.73 6.07
C TRP A 208 -0.45 -5.74 6.76
N LYS A 209 0.20 -6.65 6.03
CA LYS A 209 1.19 -7.57 6.60
C LYS A 209 2.35 -6.83 7.26
N ILE A 210 2.81 -5.73 6.65
CA ILE A 210 3.88 -4.91 7.23
C ILE A 210 3.34 -4.16 8.46
N ARG A 211 2.16 -3.54 8.34
CA ARG A 211 1.54 -2.80 9.44
C ARG A 211 1.13 -3.68 10.64
N SER A 212 0.74 -4.93 10.41
CA SER A 212 0.24 -5.85 11.44
C SER A 212 1.34 -6.43 12.33
N LYS A 213 2.60 -6.46 11.87
CA LYS A 213 3.75 -6.85 12.70
C LYS A 213 3.92 -5.96 13.94
N LEU A 214 3.26 -4.80 13.96
CA LEU A 214 3.39 -3.75 14.97
C LEU A 214 2.13 -3.59 15.86
N LYS A 215 1.06 -4.35 15.62
CA LYS A 215 -0.20 -4.24 16.40
C LYS A 215 -0.75 -5.62 16.78
N ILE A 216 -0.58 -5.99 18.05
CA ILE A 216 -1.20 -7.17 18.70
C ILE A 216 -2.59 -6.78 19.22
N SER A 217 -3.56 -6.55 18.34
CA SER A 217 -4.96 -6.51 18.82
C SER A 217 -5.85 -7.41 17.97
N SER A 218 -6.68 -8.20 18.67
CA SER A 218 -7.62 -9.17 18.09
C SER A 218 -8.58 -8.52 17.08
N PHE A 219 -8.86 -7.23 17.22
CA PHE A 219 -9.73 -6.47 16.32
C PHE A 219 -9.17 -6.35 14.88
N PHE A 220 -7.85 -6.43 14.70
CA PHE A 220 -7.23 -6.40 13.37
C PHE A 220 -7.29 -7.74 12.64
N SER A 221 -7.53 -8.85 13.35
CA SER A 221 -7.53 -10.19 12.76
C SER A 221 -8.64 -10.37 11.72
N GLN A 222 -9.84 -9.83 11.97
CA GLN A 222 -10.97 -9.90 11.04
C GLN A 222 -10.69 -9.12 9.76
N PHE A 223 -10.12 -7.91 9.87
CA PHE A 223 -9.73 -7.11 8.70
C PHE A 223 -8.63 -7.77 7.88
N ILE A 224 -7.64 -8.38 8.52
CA ILE A 224 -6.59 -9.14 7.82
C ILE A 224 -7.19 -10.36 7.12
N ASN A 225 -8.14 -11.05 7.75
CA ASN A 225 -8.84 -12.19 7.14
C ASN A 225 -9.70 -11.76 5.94
N ASP A 226 -10.40 -10.63 6.05
CA ASP A 226 -11.15 -10.05 4.95
C ASP A 226 -10.24 -9.58 3.80
N ALA A 227 -9.13 -8.90 4.11
CA ALA A 227 -8.15 -8.51 3.11
C ALA A 227 -7.54 -9.74 2.42
N LYS A 228 -7.18 -10.79 3.18
CA LYS A 228 -6.69 -12.08 2.64
C LYS A 228 -7.70 -12.73 1.72
N ARG A 229 -8.98 -12.75 2.11
CA ARG A 229 -10.08 -13.29 1.29
C ARG A 229 -10.27 -12.47 0.02
N LYS A 230 -10.23 -11.15 0.11
CA LYS A 230 -10.47 -10.25 -1.02
C LYS A 230 -9.28 -10.15 -1.98
N GLN A 231 -8.05 -10.35 -1.51
CA GLN A 231 -6.82 -10.07 -2.28
C GLN A 231 -6.88 -8.72 -2.99
N GLU A 232 -7.24 -7.71 -2.22
CA GLU A 232 -7.57 -6.40 -2.74
C GLU A 232 -6.33 -5.63 -3.19
N VAL A 233 -6.47 -4.97 -4.34
CA VAL A 233 -5.57 -3.93 -4.84
C VAL A 233 -6.42 -2.68 -5.05
N ASN A 234 -6.14 -1.62 -4.29
CA ASN A 234 -6.91 -0.39 -4.38
C ASN A 234 -6.17 0.65 -5.25
N PHE A 235 -6.84 1.17 -6.27
CA PHE A 235 -6.27 2.17 -7.17
C PHE A 235 -6.55 3.59 -6.70
N ILE A 236 -5.58 4.48 -6.89
CA ILE A 236 -5.69 5.92 -6.66
C ILE A 236 -6.20 6.58 -7.93
N GLY A 237 -7.29 7.34 -7.82
CA GLY A 237 -7.83 8.12 -8.93
C GLY A 237 -8.62 7.26 -9.92
N SER A 238 -8.00 6.85 -11.03
CA SER A 238 -8.70 6.24 -12.16
C SER A 238 -7.95 5.05 -12.77
N ILE A 239 -8.71 4.15 -13.39
CA ILE A 239 -8.19 3.08 -14.25
C ILE A 239 -8.62 3.43 -15.68
N PRO A 240 -7.69 3.81 -16.58
CA PRO A 240 -8.05 4.17 -17.95
C PRO A 240 -8.61 2.97 -18.74
N ALA A 241 -9.51 3.24 -19.68
CA ALA A 241 -10.16 2.21 -20.50
C ALA A 241 -9.18 1.29 -21.25
N GLN A 242 -8.05 1.85 -21.70
CA GLN A 242 -7.00 1.11 -22.42
C GLN A 242 -6.32 0.01 -21.61
N HIS A 243 -6.51 -0.02 -20.29
CA HIS A 243 -6.02 -1.07 -19.38
C HIS A 243 -7.09 -2.10 -19.02
N ILE A 244 -8.31 -1.95 -19.55
CA ILE A 244 -9.41 -2.90 -19.34
C ILE A 244 -9.42 -3.86 -20.52
N THR A 245 -9.08 -5.12 -20.30
CA THR A 245 -8.93 -6.11 -21.38
C THR A 245 -10.26 -6.64 -21.89
N GLY A 246 -11.28 -6.62 -21.05
CA GLY A 246 -12.60 -7.14 -21.35
C GLY A 246 -13.44 -7.35 -20.11
N TYR A 247 -14.55 -8.07 -20.25
CA TYR A 247 -15.41 -8.45 -19.14
C TYR A 247 -15.97 -9.86 -19.26
N TYR A 248 -16.43 -10.40 -18.12
CA TYR A 248 -17.30 -11.56 -18.04
C TYR A 248 -18.67 -11.12 -17.54
N SER A 249 -19.76 -11.72 -18.02
CA SER A 249 -21.05 -11.57 -17.36
C SER A 249 -21.02 -12.25 -15.99
N ALA A 250 -21.55 -11.63 -14.93
CA ALA A 250 -21.62 -12.27 -13.62
C ALA A 250 -22.60 -13.47 -13.58
N GLU A 251 -23.58 -13.46 -14.49
CA GLU A 251 -24.51 -14.58 -14.72
C GLU A 251 -23.78 -15.75 -15.40
N SER A 252 -22.99 -15.44 -16.43
CA SER A 252 -22.22 -16.42 -17.23
C SER A 252 -20.72 -16.13 -17.17
N PRO A 253 -20.03 -16.42 -16.04
CA PRO A 253 -18.65 -15.99 -15.78
C PRO A 253 -17.57 -16.74 -16.57
N ASN A 254 -17.99 -17.65 -17.45
CA ASN A 254 -17.13 -18.46 -18.32
C ASN A 254 -16.98 -17.87 -19.73
N ILE A 255 -17.83 -16.90 -20.10
CA ILE A 255 -17.76 -16.23 -21.40
C ILE A 255 -17.03 -14.90 -21.20
N PHE A 256 -15.93 -14.72 -21.94
CA PHE A 256 -15.16 -13.48 -21.94
C PHE A 256 -15.44 -12.68 -23.21
N VAL A 257 -15.69 -11.38 -23.03
CA VAL A 257 -15.89 -10.42 -24.12
C VAL A 257 -14.75 -9.43 -24.11
N ASN A 258 -14.00 -9.38 -25.21
CA ASN A 258 -12.83 -8.51 -25.35
C ASN A 258 -13.22 -7.04 -25.48
N ASN A 259 -12.40 -6.16 -24.92
CA ASN A 259 -12.45 -4.72 -25.18
C ASN A 259 -11.64 -4.40 -26.45
N ALA A 260 -12.29 -3.87 -27.48
CA ALA A 260 -11.60 -3.44 -28.71
C ALA A 260 -10.64 -2.26 -28.48
N ASN A 261 -10.86 -1.46 -27.43
CA ASN A 261 -10.01 -0.32 -27.06
C ASN A 261 -8.79 -0.73 -26.22
N TYR A 262 -8.65 -2.01 -25.86
CA TYR A 262 -7.51 -2.50 -25.10
C TYR A 262 -6.24 -2.45 -25.97
N THR A 263 -5.21 -1.77 -25.48
CA THR A 263 -3.91 -1.70 -26.15
C THR A 263 -2.87 -2.41 -25.28
N PRO A 264 -2.41 -3.61 -25.67
CA PRO A 264 -1.37 -4.30 -24.92
C PRO A 264 -0.11 -3.46 -24.87
N VAL A 265 0.40 -3.21 -23.66
CA VAL A 265 1.68 -2.53 -23.50
C VAL A 265 2.79 -3.49 -23.96
N LYS A 266 3.36 -3.23 -25.15
CA LYS A 266 4.59 -3.88 -25.61
C LYS A 266 5.72 -3.42 -24.71
N LYS A 267 6.28 -4.33 -23.91
CA LYS A 267 7.57 -4.07 -23.26
C LYS A 267 8.65 -4.33 -24.30
N ASP A 268 9.19 -3.27 -24.90
CA ASP A 268 10.61 -3.33 -25.25
C ASP A 268 11.33 -3.53 -23.91
N ALA A 269 11.89 -4.72 -23.70
CA ALA A 269 12.59 -5.00 -22.48
C ALA A 269 13.96 -4.32 -22.54
N PRO A 270 14.28 -3.31 -21.71
CA PRO A 270 15.61 -3.32 -21.15
C PRO A 270 15.62 -4.52 -20.20
N GLN A 271 16.35 -5.57 -20.59
CA GLN A 271 16.97 -6.42 -19.60
C GLN A 271 17.84 -5.49 -18.75
N LEU A 272 17.30 -4.96 -17.66
CA LEU A 272 18.13 -4.56 -16.54
C LEU A 272 18.66 -5.87 -15.95
N LYS A 273 19.68 -6.43 -16.61
CA LYS A 273 20.70 -7.19 -15.90
C LYS A 273 21.07 -6.31 -14.73
N GLN A 274 20.74 -6.76 -13.52
CA GLN A 274 21.26 -6.20 -12.30
C GLN A 274 22.77 -6.05 -12.49
N LYS A 275 23.25 -4.81 -12.63
CA LYS A 275 24.65 -4.46 -12.45
C LYS A 275 24.96 -4.62 -10.96
N TYR A 276 25.06 -5.85 -10.51
CA TYR A 276 25.81 -6.26 -9.33
C TYR A 276 26.77 -7.36 -9.78
N GLU A 277 27.58 -7.07 -10.81
CA GLU A 277 28.80 -7.82 -11.06
C GLU A 277 29.89 -7.24 -10.16
N ASN A 278 30.21 -8.01 -9.12
CA ASN A 278 31.52 -8.21 -8.53
C ASN A 278 32.58 -7.13 -8.79
N LYS A 279 32.82 -6.29 -7.78
CA LYS A 279 34.18 -5.89 -7.43
C LYS A 279 34.45 -6.24 -5.97
N SER A 280 34.70 -7.53 -5.76
CA SER A 280 35.67 -7.99 -4.77
C SER A 280 36.65 -8.88 -5.50
N THR A 281 37.89 -8.89 -5.02
CA THR A 281 39.15 -9.40 -5.62
C THR A 281 39.82 -8.38 -6.55
N ASN A 282 41.03 -7.86 -6.32
CA ASN A 282 42.10 -8.28 -5.42
C ASN A 282 42.95 -7.09 -4.95
N ASN A 283 43.44 -7.22 -3.71
CA ASN A 283 44.69 -6.62 -3.28
C ASN A 283 45.83 -7.12 -4.17
N ALA A 284 46.65 -6.19 -4.65
CA ALA A 284 48.10 -6.27 -4.61
C ALA A 284 48.62 -4.83 -4.50
#